data_AF-A0A2G1VYD6-F1
#
_entry.id   AF-A0A2G1VYD6-F1
#
_cell.length_a   1.000
_cell.length_b   1.000
_cell.length_c   1.000
_cell.angle_alpha   90.00
_cell.angle_beta   90.00
_cell.angle_gamma   90.00
#
_symmetry.space_group_name_H-M   'P 1'
#
loop_
_entity.id
_entity.type
_entity.pdbx_description
1 polymer ?
#
loop_
_entity_poly.entity_id
_entity_poly.type
_entity_poly.pdbx_seq_one_letter_code
_entity_poly.pdbx_strand_id
1 'polypeptide(L)'
;MNDPFIQSEWQALCEHVHLCASGIAIDASEQTEFQSQADEFSAHTPPTRYTELLAETAAAARLAVQWQDQTIHDADDHRIDEASEESFPASDPPEFNRTHA
;
A
#
# COMPACT_ATOMS: atom_id res chain seq x y z
N MET A 1 -9.24 -36.94 4.38
CA MET A 1 -10.42 -36.65 5.22
C MET A 1 -10.39 -35.16 5.41
N ASN A 2 -11.30 -34.42 4.76
CA ASN A 2 -11.30 -32.96 4.84
C ASN A 2 -11.88 -32.54 6.17
N ASP A 3 -11.13 -31.72 6.91
CA ASP A 3 -11.57 -31.19 8.19
C ASP A 3 -12.55 -30.03 7.93
N PRO A 4 -13.81 -30.11 8.40
CA PRO A 4 -14.80 -29.05 8.17
C PRO A 4 -14.38 -27.71 8.78
N PHE A 5 -13.60 -27.72 9.87
CA PHE A 5 -13.06 -26.49 10.46
C PHE A 5 -12.05 -25.82 9.53
N ILE A 6 -11.12 -26.59 8.95
CA ILE A 6 -10.12 -26.03 8.02
C ILE A 6 -10.79 -25.42 6.80
N GLN A 7 -11.86 -26.05 6.30
CA GLN A 7 -12.61 -25.52 5.17
C GLN A 7 -13.33 -24.21 5.50
N SER A 8 -13.98 -24.12 6.67
CA SER A 8 -14.64 -22.88 7.09
C SER A 8 -13.64 -21.75 7.32
N GLU A 9 -12.50 -22.04 7.93
CA GLU A 9 -11.46 -21.04 8.17
C GLU A 9 -10.81 -20.58 6.86
N TRP A 10 -10.59 -21.48 5.90
CA TRP A 10 -10.11 -21.11 4.57
C TRP A 10 -11.09 -20.17 3.87
N GLN A 11 -12.39 -20.49 3.89
CA GLN A 11 -13.41 -19.63 3.30
C GLN A 11 -13.45 -18.24 3.97
N ALA A 12 -13.43 -18.19 5.30
CA ALA A 12 -13.40 -16.94 6.04
C ALA A 12 -12.13 -16.13 5.75
N LEU A 13 -10.98 -16.80 5.56
CA LEU A 13 -9.73 -16.15 5.18
C LEU A 13 -9.86 -15.50 3.80
N CYS A 14 -10.37 -16.22 2.79
CA CYS A 14 -10.60 -15.67 1.45
C CYS A 14 -11.54 -14.45 1.50
N GLU A 15 -12.66 -14.56 2.23
CA GLU A 15 -13.60 -13.45 2.42
C GLU A 15 -12.91 -12.22 3.06
N HIS A 16 -12.10 -12.43 4.09
CA HIS A 16 -11.34 -11.34 4.71
C HIS A 16 -10.31 -10.71 3.77
N VAL A 17 -9.62 -11.50 2.94
CA VAL A 17 -8.65 -10.97 1.97
C VAL A 17 -9.35 -10.05 0.96
N HIS A 18 -10.53 -10.42 0.47
CA HIS A 18 -11.33 -9.55 -0.40
C HIS A 18 -11.77 -8.25 0.29
N LEU A 19 -12.21 -8.35 1.56
CA LEU A 19 -12.57 -7.17 2.34
C LEU A 19 -11.37 -6.24 2.53
N CYS A 20 -10.19 -6.79 2.85
CA CYS A 20 -8.95 -6.04 2.95
C CYS A 20 -8.57 -5.35 1.64
N ALA A 21 -8.65 -6.05 0.51
CA ALA A 21 -8.38 -5.47 -0.81
C ALA A 21 -9.25 -4.24 -1.07
N SER A 22 -10.55 -4.32 -0.77
CA SER A 22 -11.48 -3.21 -0.94
C SER A 22 -11.32 -2.08 0.08
N GLY A 23 -10.86 -2.39 1.29
CA GLY A 23 -10.74 -1.42 2.38
C GLY A 23 -9.41 -0.66 2.39
N ILE A 24 -8.37 -1.23 1.79
CA ILE A 24 -7.04 -0.62 1.70
C ILE A 24 -6.94 0.29 0.47
N ALA A 25 -7.53 -0.11 -0.66
CA ALA A 25 -7.53 0.68 -1.88
C ALA A 25 -8.10 2.10 -1.66
N ILE A 26 -7.39 3.10 -2.18
CA ILE A 26 -7.77 4.52 -2.12
C ILE A 26 -8.60 4.89 -3.36
N ASP A 27 -8.28 4.29 -4.51
CA ASP A 27 -8.98 4.53 -5.76
C ASP A 27 -9.49 3.25 -6.47
N ALA A 28 -10.23 3.45 -7.57
CA ALA A 28 -10.85 2.37 -8.33
C ALA A 28 -9.85 1.49 -9.11
N SER A 29 -8.68 2.03 -9.45
CA SER A 29 -7.62 1.29 -10.14
C SER A 29 -6.97 0.31 -9.17
N GLU A 30 -6.52 0.80 -8.02
CA GLU A 30 -5.96 -0.02 -6.93
C GLU A 30 -6.98 -1.06 -6.47
N GLN A 31 -8.25 -0.67 -6.31
CA GLN A 31 -9.30 -1.59 -5.90
C GLN A 31 -9.43 -2.76 -6.89
N THR A 32 -9.38 -2.48 -8.20
CA THR A 32 -9.46 -3.53 -9.23
C THR A 32 -8.24 -4.44 -9.18
N GLU A 33 -7.05 -3.88 -9.00
CA GLU A 33 -5.81 -4.64 -8.91
C GLU A 33 -5.78 -5.53 -7.66
N PHE A 34 -6.06 -4.98 -6.48
CA PHE A 34 -6.06 -5.73 -5.22
C PHE A 34 -7.15 -6.81 -5.21
N GLN A 35 -8.32 -6.52 -5.80
CA GLN A 35 -9.36 -7.54 -5.98
C GLN A 35 -8.90 -8.69 -6.88
N SER A 36 -8.23 -8.40 -8.00
CA SER A 36 -7.67 -9.46 -8.86
C SER A 36 -6.64 -10.32 -8.13
N GLN A 37 -5.79 -9.72 -7.28
CA GLN A 37 -4.83 -10.46 -6.46
C GLN A 37 -5.52 -11.29 -5.37
N ALA A 38 -6.60 -10.78 -4.78
CA ALA A 38 -7.43 -11.53 -3.83
C ALA A 38 -8.15 -12.72 -4.49
N ASP A 39 -8.63 -12.55 -5.73
CA ASP A 39 -9.22 -13.62 -6.53
C ASP A 39 -8.19 -14.71 -6.83
N GLU A 40 -6.97 -14.32 -7.21
CA GLU A 40 -5.87 -15.26 -7.45
C GLU A 40 -5.51 -16.05 -6.19
N PHE A 41 -5.42 -15.38 -5.04
CA PHE A 41 -5.18 -16.03 -3.75
C PHE A 41 -6.29 -17.03 -3.40
N SER A 42 -7.56 -16.63 -3.60
CA SER A 42 -8.72 -17.48 -3.31
C SER A 42 -8.85 -18.67 -4.27
N ALA A 43 -8.25 -18.59 -5.46
CA ALA A 43 -8.20 -19.67 -6.44
C ALA A 43 -7.18 -20.77 -6.08
N HIS A 44 -6.35 -20.57 -5.04
CA HIS A 44 -5.47 -21.61 -4.52
C HIS A 44 -6.23 -22.85 -4.05
N THR A 45 -5.52 -23.99 -4.01
CA THR A 45 -6.11 -25.23 -3.51
C THR A 45 -6.38 -25.10 -2.02
N PRO A 46 -7.62 -25.36 -1.55
CA PRO A 46 -7.94 -25.27 -0.13
C PRO A 46 -7.03 -26.17 0.72
N PRO A 47 -6.48 -25.66 1.84
CA PRO A 47 -5.62 -26.43 2.70
C PRO A 47 -6.38 -27.61 3.32
N THR A 48 -5.67 -28.72 3.53
CA THR A 48 -6.24 -29.93 4.16
C THR A 48 -5.73 -30.15 5.57
N ARG A 49 -4.65 -29.45 5.94
CA ARG A 49 -4.01 -29.52 7.25
C ARG A 49 -3.91 -28.15 7.87
N TYR A 50 -3.98 -28.11 9.20
CA TYR A 50 -3.90 -26.86 9.94
C TYR A 50 -2.58 -26.10 9.71
N THR A 51 -1.47 -26.81 9.53
CA THR A 51 -0.17 -26.19 9.21
C THR A 51 -0.16 -25.50 7.85
N GLU A 52 -0.90 -26.04 6.88
CA GLU A 52 -1.06 -25.42 5.55
C GLU A 52 -1.90 -24.16 5.68
N LEU A 53 -3.02 -24.23 6.43
CA LEU A 53 -3.87 -23.06 6.71
C LEU A 53 -3.10 -21.92 7.38
N LEU A 54 -2.22 -22.22 8.33
CA LEU A 54 -1.36 -21.22 8.96
C LEU A 54 -0.37 -20.58 7.98
N ALA A 55 0.18 -21.37 7.06
CA ALA A 55 1.06 -20.85 6.02
C ALA A 55 0.31 -19.92 5.07
N GLU A 56 -0.90 -20.31 4.65
CA GLU A 56 -1.76 -19.47 3.82
C GLU A 56 -2.22 -18.20 4.54
N THR A 57 -2.54 -18.29 5.83
CA THR A 57 -2.88 -17.10 6.64
C THR A 57 -1.71 -16.13 6.71
N ALA A 58 -0.49 -16.65 6.85
CA ALA A 58 0.70 -15.81 6.83
C ALA A 58 0.96 -15.21 5.44
N ALA A 59 0.62 -15.90 4.35
CA ALA A 59 0.71 -15.37 3.01
C ALA A 59 -0.32 -14.24 2.77
N ALA A 60 -1.58 -14.45 3.16
CA ALA A 60 -2.63 -13.43 3.13
C ALA A 60 -2.25 -12.16 3.89
N ALA A 61 -1.66 -12.30 5.10
CA ALA A 61 -1.21 -11.15 5.88
C ALA A 61 -0.09 -10.37 5.18
N ARG A 62 0.87 -11.05 4.55
CA ARG A 62 1.93 -10.37 3.77
C ARG A 62 1.36 -9.62 2.57
N LEU A 63 0.39 -10.22 1.89
CA LEU A 63 -0.28 -9.60 0.76
C LEU A 63 -1.00 -8.30 1.18
N ALA A 64 -1.74 -8.33 2.28
CA ALA A 64 -2.40 -7.14 2.82
C ALA A 64 -1.40 -6.04 3.23
N VAL A 65 -0.27 -6.41 3.84
CA VAL A 65 0.79 -5.45 4.19
C VAL A 65 1.41 -4.84 2.93
N GLN A 66 1.57 -5.61 1.86
CA GLN A 66 2.09 -5.10 0.59
C GLN A 66 1.14 -4.07 -0.03
N TRP A 67 -0.17 -4.32 -0.05
CA TRP A 67 -1.15 -3.33 -0.51
C TRP A 67 -1.10 -2.04 0.30
N GLN A 68 -0.94 -2.16 1.63
CA GLN A 68 -0.80 -1.00 2.50
C GLN A 68 0.48 -0.20 2.20
N ASP A 69 1.61 -0.86 1.94
CA ASP A 69 2.86 -0.18 1.63
C ASP A 69 2.81 0.54 0.27
N GLN A 70 2.17 -0.08 -0.73
CA GLN A 70 1.95 0.50 -2.06
C GLN A 70 1.10 1.77 -1.97
N THR A 71 -0.06 1.70 -1.29
CA THR A 71 -0.95 2.86 -1.09
C THR A 71 -0.27 4.01 -0.34
N ILE A 72 0.62 3.71 0.61
CA ILE A 72 1.37 4.75 1.33
C ILE A 72 2.43 5.40 0.43
N HIS A 73 3.18 4.61 -0.34
CA HIS A 73 4.20 5.13 -1.25
C HIS A 73 3.59 6.05 -2.31
N ASP A 74 2.48 5.65 -2.93
CA ASP A 74 1.80 6.48 -3.94
C ASP A 74 1.27 7.78 -3.32
N ALA A 75 0.76 7.72 -2.08
CA ALA A 75 0.32 8.93 -1.37
C ALA A 75 1.48 9.88 -1.02
N ASP A 76 2.67 9.37 -0.72
CA ASP A 76 3.86 10.19 -0.41
C ASP A 76 4.51 10.77 -1.66
N ASP A 77 4.54 10.06 -2.79
CA ASP A 77 5.00 10.60 -4.09
C ASP A 77 4.10 11.76 -4.57
N HIS A 78 2.80 11.71 -4.26
CA HIS A 78 1.87 12.82 -4.50
C HIS A 78 2.02 13.98 -3.50
N ARG A 79 2.86 13.86 -2.46
CA ARG A 79 3.12 14.88 -1.44
C ARG A 79 4.43 15.65 -1.62
N ILE A 80 5.08 15.56 -2.79
CA ILE A 80 6.26 16.39 -3.08
C ILE A 80 5.85 17.87 -3.06
N ASP A 81 6.36 18.55 -2.04
CA ASP A 81 6.06 19.92 -1.61
C ASP A 81 6.61 20.97 -2.60
N GLU A 82 5.73 21.83 -3.11
CA GLU A 82 6.01 22.97 -4.00
C GLU A 82 6.83 24.09 -3.30
N ALA A 83 7.34 23.87 -2.09
CA ALA A 83 8.15 24.81 -1.31
C ALA A 83 9.58 25.07 -1.83
N SER A 84 9.87 24.83 -3.12
CA SER A 84 11.19 25.09 -3.74
C SER A 84 11.22 26.25 -4.74
N GLU A 85 10.16 27.06 -4.85
CA GLU A 85 10.17 28.27 -5.70
C GLU A 85 10.38 29.59 -4.94
N GLU A 86 11.01 29.58 -3.76
CA GLU A 86 11.60 30.81 -3.21
C GLU A 86 12.90 31.13 -3.98
N SER A 87 12.73 31.75 -5.15
CA SER A 87 13.77 32.51 -5.83
C SER A 87 14.08 33.73 -4.95
N PHE A 88 14.94 33.52 -3.95
CA PHE A 88 15.49 34.62 -3.17
C PHE A 88 16.11 35.61 -4.15
N PRO A 89 15.63 36.86 -4.23
CA PRO A 89 16.27 37.85 -5.07
C PRO A 89 17.70 38.00 -4.54
N ALA A 90 18.68 37.62 -5.36
CA ALA A 90 20.08 37.91 -5.12
C ALA A 90 20.16 39.40 -4.75
N SER A 91 20.42 39.66 -3.46
CA SER A 91 20.54 41.02 -2.95
C SER A 91 21.82 41.59 -3.55
N ASP A 92 21.70 42.34 -4.63
CA ASP A 92 22.81 43.17 -5.11
C ASP A 92 23.23 44.09 -3.94
N PRO A 93 24.47 43.97 -3.45
CA PRO A 93 24.93 44.78 -2.34
C PRO A 93 24.96 46.26 -2.75
N PRO A 94 24.60 47.20 -1.87
CA PRO A 94 24.61 48.62 -2.21
C PRO A 94 26.05 49.12 -2.46
N GLU A 95 26.26 49.81 -3.58
CA GLU A 95 27.52 50.52 -3.86
C GLU A 95 27.67 51.71 -2.91
N PHE A 96 28.49 51.58 -1.87
CA PHE A 96 28.94 52.74 -1.08
C PHE A 96 30.04 53.48 -1.82
N ASN A 97 29.67 54.46 -2.64
CA ASN A 97 30.62 55.42 -3.20
C ASN A 97 31.09 56.35 -2.07
N ARG A 98 32.31 56.14 -1.57
CA ARG A 98 32.95 57.01 -0.57
C ARG A 98 33.33 58.32 -1.24
N THR A 99 32.46 59.32 -1.13
CA THR A 99 32.81 60.71 -1.46
C THR A 99 33.82 61.22 -0.43
N HIS A 100 35.06 61.36 -0.88
CA HIS A 100 36.18 61.93 -0.13
C HIS A 100 36.09 63.46 -0.23
N ALA A 101 36.00 64.17 0.90
CA ALA A 101 36.31 65.59 1.01
C ALA A 101 36.64 65.94 2.47
#